data_AF-A0A4P7GXB1-F1
#
_entry.id   AF-A0A4P7GXB1-F1
#
_cell.length_a   1.000
_cell.length_b   1.000
_cell.length_c   1.000
_cell.angle_alpha   90.00
_cell.angle_beta   90.00
_cell.angle_gamma   90.00
#
_symmetry.space_group_name_H-M   'P 1'
#
loop_
_entity.id
_entity.type
_entity.pdbx_description
1 polymer ?
#
loop_
_entity_poly.entity_id
_entity_poly.type
_entity_poly.pdbx_seq_one_letter_code
_entity_poly.pdbx_strand_id
1 'polypeptide(L)'
;MEPSATRARPTLRRVPRTPEEQPLTESAANAAPNTFNLVPDHVSDAGRYVQTTAQNLINGLRSASADVTALESSWRGTAATAYSTAWDEVHRGALDVFEALADMADLLGVVVDRSAATDAGNAAAVSSLNLP
;
A
#
# COMPACT_ATOMS: atom_id res chain seq x y z
N MET A 1 -6.84 42.37 72.55
CA MET A 1 -6.18 41.15 73.04
C MET A 1 -7.27 40.29 73.65
N GLU A 2 -7.86 39.41 72.84
CA GLU A 2 -8.66 38.27 73.31
C GLU A 2 -8.66 37.20 72.21
N PRO A 3 -8.45 35.93 72.55
CA PRO A 3 -8.50 34.78 71.65
C PRO A 3 -9.91 34.18 71.61
N SER A 4 -10.27 33.49 70.53
CA SER A 4 -10.98 32.19 70.57
C SER A 4 -11.46 31.78 69.18
N ALA A 5 -11.01 30.59 68.78
CA ALA A 5 -11.31 29.95 67.53
C ALA A 5 -12.80 29.54 67.45
N THR A 6 -13.50 30.05 66.44
CA THR A 6 -14.85 29.58 66.06
C THR A 6 -14.73 28.50 65.00
N ARG A 7 -15.18 27.30 65.35
CA ARG A 7 -15.30 26.13 64.47
C ARG A 7 -16.51 26.30 63.56
N ALA A 8 -16.31 26.62 62.28
CA ALA A 8 -17.39 26.64 61.29
C ALA A 8 -17.66 25.23 60.73
N ARG A 9 -18.92 24.80 60.82
CA ARG A 9 -19.44 23.51 60.34
C ARG A 9 -19.64 23.56 58.81
N PRO A 10 -19.38 22.47 58.06
CA PRO A 10 -19.60 22.44 56.62
C PRO A 10 -21.10 22.45 56.30
N THR A 11 -21.54 23.42 55.50
CA THR A 11 -22.92 23.49 54.98
C THR A 11 -23.14 22.43 53.90
N LEU A 12 -24.20 21.65 54.08
CA LEU A 12 -24.58 20.54 53.21
C LEU A 12 -25.04 21.02 51.82
N ARG A 13 -24.39 20.44 50.81
CA ARG A 13 -24.81 20.18 49.41
C ARG A 13 -26.29 20.41 49.06
N ARG A 14 -26.52 21.23 48.03
CA ARG A 14 -27.57 20.99 47.01
C ARG A 14 -26.98 21.28 45.62
N VAL A 15 -26.59 20.20 44.94
CA VAL A 15 -26.28 20.23 43.50
C VAL A 15 -27.63 20.17 42.77
N PRO A 16 -27.93 21.10 41.86
CA PRO A 16 -29.13 21.01 41.03
C PRO A 16 -29.03 19.78 40.12
N ARG A 17 -30.12 19.00 40.08
CA ARG A 17 -30.30 17.88 39.16
C ARG A 17 -31.05 18.42 37.94
N THR A 18 -30.46 18.35 36.76
CA THR A 18 -31.16 18.41 35.46
C THR A 18 -30.50 17.42 34.50
N PRO A 19 -31.29 16.90 33.56
CA PRO A 19 -31.21 15.53 33.07
C PRO A 19 -30.26 15.46 31.88
N GLU A 20 -29.93 14.22 31.53
CA GLU A 20 -29.26 13.76 30.32
C GLU A 20 -28.06 12.89 30.70
N GLU A 21 -28.38 11.63 30.98
CA GLU A 21 -27.63 10.55 30.35
C GLU A 21 -27.66 10.82 28.84
N GLN A 22 -26.73 11.64 28.35
CA GLN A 22 -26.38 11.60 26.94
C GLN A 22 -25.76 10.22 26.73
N PRO A 23 -26.38 9.33 25.93
CA PRO A 23 -25.65 8.16 25.48
C PRO A 23 -24.36 8.69 24.85
N LEU A 24 -23.25 8.01 25.11
CA LEU A 24 -22.02 8.18 24.36
C LEU A 24 -22.35 7.82 22.91
N THR A 25 -22.95 8.74 22.15
CA THR A 25 -22.81 8.79 20.71
C THR A 25 -21.40 9.30 20.49
N GLU A 26 -20.45 8.40 20.78
CA GLU A 26 -19.15 8.42 20.15
C GLU A 26 -19.42 8.71 18.69
N SER A 27 -18.87 9.82 18.24
CA SER A 27 -18.98 10.31 16.88
C SER A 27 -18.35 9.27 15.95
N ALA A 28 -19.07 8.19 15.68
CA ALA A 28 -18.84 7.27 14.59
C ALA A 28 -19.20 7.92 13.24
N ALA A 29 -19.63 9.19 13.25
CA ALA A 29 -20.05 9.95 12.09
C ALA A 29 -18.89 10.64 11.34
N ASN A 30 -17.62 10.44 11.73
CA ASN A 30 -16.52 10.94 10.90
C ASN A 30 -15.26 10.05 10.93
N ALA A 31 -15.43 8.73 10.92
CA ALA A 31 -14.51 7.93 10.14
C ALA A 31 -15.01 8.00 8.69
N ALA A 32 -14.75 9.12 8.01
CA ALA A 32 -14.83 9.12 6.56
C ALA A 32 -14.00 7.90 6.12
N PRO A 33 -14.54 6.97 5.31
CA PRO A 33 -13.68 5.97 4.70
C PRO A 33 -12.56 6.75 4.05
N ASN A 34 -11.30 6.41 4.30
CA ASN A 34 -10.18 7.00 3.58
C ASN A 34 -10.45 6.74 2.09
N THR A 35 -11.10 7.69 1.42
CA THR A 35 -11.41 7.60 0.00
C THR A 35 -10.06 7.65 -0.67
N PHE A 36 -9.56 6.48 -1.03
CA PHE A 36 -8.34 6.36 -1.79
C PHE A 36 -8.63 7.00 -3.15
N ASN A 37 -8.19 8.24 -3.33
CA ASN A 37 -8.43 8.99 -4.55
C ASN A 37 -7.51 8.41 -5.63
N LEU A 38 -8.00 7.34 -6.25
CA LEU A 38 -7.28 6.54 -7.22
C LEU A 38 -7.37 7.28 -8.56
N VAL A 39 -6.23 7.75 -9.07
CA VAL A 39 -6.16 8.40 -10.38
C VAL A 39 -5.79 7.31 -11.40
N PRO A 40 -6.72 6.89 -12.28
CA PRO A 40 -6.50 5.74 -13.16
C PRO A 40 -5.26 5.88 -14.05
N ASP A 41 -4.97 7.11 -14.50
CA ASP A 41 -3.79 7.41 -15.33
C ASP A 41 -2.48 7.09 -14.59
N HIS A 42 -2.37 7.42 -13.30
CA HIS A 42 -1.17 7.14 -12.50
C HIS A 42 -0.95 5.63 -12.29
N VAL A 43 -2.02 4.84 -12.16
CA VAL A 43 -1.92 3.37 -12.04
C VAL A 43 -1.51 2.75 -13.38
N SER A 44 -2.04 3.27 -14.49
CA SER A 44 -1.62 2.85 -15.84
C SER A 44 -0.15 3.15 -16.10
N ASP A 45 0.32 4.34 -15.69
CA ASP A 45 1.73 4.75 -15.83
C ASP A 45 2.65 3.89 -14.97
N ALA A 46 2.26 3.58 -13.73
CA ALA A 46 2.99 2.64 -12.88
C ALA A 46 3.09 1.25 -13.52
N GLY A 47 2.01 0.74 -14.12
CA GLY A 47 2.00 -0.53 -14.83
C GLY A 47 2.98 -0.55 -16.02
N ARG A 48 2.97 0.50 -16.86
CA ARG A 48 3.92 0.64 -17.97
C ARG A 48 5.37 0.73 -17.49
N TYR A 49 5.61 1.42 -16.39
CA TYR A 49 6.94 1.54 -15.79
C TYR A 49 7.45 0.17 -15.31
N VAL A 50 6.62 -0.59 -14.58
CA VAL A 50 6.95 -1.95 -14.12
C VAL A 50 7.27 -2.86 -15.31
N GLN A 51 6.44 -2.84 -16.36
CA GLN A 51 6.66 -3.66 -17.54
C GLN A 51 7.96 -3.31 -18.28
N THR A 52 8.25 -2.01 -18.43
CA THR A 52 9.49 -1.53 -19.06
C THR A 52 10.71 -1.96 -18.25
N THR A 53 10.64 -1.81 -16.92
CA THR A 53 11.70 -2.21 -16.00
C THR A 53 11.98 -3.71 -16.09
N ALA A 54 10.91 -4.53 -16.09
CA ALA A 54 11.02 -5.98 -16.25
C ALA A 54 11.69 -6.35 -17.58
N GLN A 55 11.27 -5.74 -18.69
CA GLN A 55 11.84 -6.03 -20.00
C GLN A 55 13.33 -5.68 -20.08
N ASN A 56 13.72 -4.54 -19.51
CA ASN A 56 15.13 -4.12 -19.46
C ASN A 56 15.96 -5.10 -18.63
N LEU A 57 15.46 -5.55 -17.48
CA LEU A 57 16.15 -6.49 -16.62
C LEU A 57 16.27 -7.88 -17.27
N ILE A 58 15.24 -8.37 -17.96
CA ILE A 58 15.28 -9.62 -18.75
C ILE A 58 16.37 -9.54 -19.82
N ASN A 59 16.42 -8.44 -20.56
CA ASN A 59 17.41 -8.24 -21.60
C ASN A 59 18.83 -8.18 -21.03
N GLY A 60 19.01 -7.47 -19.92
CA GLY A 60 20.28 -7.39 -19.20
C GLY A 60 20.76 -8.76 -18.70
N LEU A 61 19.88 -9.54 -18.06
CA LEU A 61 20.22 -10.87 -17.57
C LEU A 61 20.59 -11.84 -18.70
N ARG A 62 19.89 -11.78 -19.84
CA ARG A 62 20.22 -12.60 -21.01
C ARG A 62 21.59 -12.24 -21.59
N SER A 63 21.91 -10.95 -21.68
CA SER A 63 23.23 -10.49 -22.13
C SER A 63 24.31 -11.00 -21.18
N ALA A 64 24.14 -10.79 -19.88
CA ALA A 64 25.09 -11.25 -18.88
C ALA A 64 25.26 -12.78 -18.90
N SER A 65 24.17 -13.54 -19.08
CA SER A 65 24.24 -15.01 -19.22
C SER A 65 25.08 -15.45 -20.41
N ALA A 66 24.98 -14.74 -21.54
CA ALA A 66 25.80 -15.01 -22.72
C ALA A 66 27.27 -14.70 -22.46
N ASP A 67 27.57 -13.58 -21.80
CA ASP A 67 28.93 -13.17 -21.45
C ASP A 67 29.57 -14.17 -20.47
N VAL A 68 28.82 -14.64 -19.47
CA VAL A 68 29.28 -15.66 -18.52
C VAL A 68 29.54 -16.98 -19.22
N THR A 69 28.64 -17.42 -20.11
CA THR A 69 28.84 -18.64 -20.91
C THR A 69 30.12 -18.55 -21.75
N ALA A 70 30.38 -17.40 -22.36
CA ALA A 70 31.60 -17.16 -23.13
C ALA A 70 32.85 -17.18 -22.23
N LEU A 71 32.79 -16.55 -21.06
CA LEU A 71 33.87 -16.54 -20.08
C LEU A 71 34.21 -17.97 -19.58
N GLU A 72 33.19 -18.76 -19.25
CA GLU A 72 33.32 -20.14 -18.80
C GLU A 72 33.87 -21.07 -19.89
N SER A 73 33.91 -20.68 -21.16
CA SER A 73 34.52 -21.51 -22.21
C SER A 73 36.05 -21.60 -22.06
N SER A 74 36.69 -20.54 -21.57
CA SER A 74 38.16 -20.38 -21.56
C SER A 74 38.76 -20.27 -20.16
N TRP A 75 37.99 -19.81 -19.18
CA TRP A 75 38.45 -19.65 -17.81
C TRP A 75 38.20 -20.91 -16.97
N ARG A 76 39.25 -21.39 -16.29
CA ARG A 76 39.24 -22.61 -15.47
C ARG A 76 39.93 -22.40 -14.13
N GLY A 77 39.64 -23.28 -13.18
CA GLY A 77 40.24 -23.30 -11.84
C GLY A 77 39.26 -22.88 -10.75
N THR A 78 39.72 -22.88 -9.49
CA THR A 78 38.88 -22.65 -8.31
C THR A 78 38.11 -21.34 -8.35
N ALA A 79 38.74 -20.27 -8.86
CA ALA A 79 38.08 -18.97 -9.00
C ALA A 79 36.93 -18.99 -10.01
N ALA A 80 37.08 -19.74 -11.12
CA ALA A 80 36.03 -19.91 -12.11
C ALA A 80 34.84 -20.69 -11.52
N THR A 81 35.10 -21.74 -10.73
CA THR A 81 34.06 -22.49 -10.02
C THR A 81 33.31 -21.61 -9.02
N ALA A 82 34.02 -20.84 -8.20
CA ALA A 82 33.39 -19.93 -7.23
C ALA A 82 32.54 -18.85 -7.93
N TYR A 83 33.02 -18.32 -9.05
CA TYR A 83 32.27 -17.38 -9.87
C TYR A 83 30.99 -18.01 -10.45
N SER A 84 31.06 -19.23 -10.99
CA SER A 84 29.91 -19.95 -11.54
C SER A 84 28.82 -20.20 -10.48
N THR A 85 29.23 -20.60 -9.26
CA THR A 85 28.30 -20.73 -8.13
C THR A 85 27.64 -19.40 -7.76
N ALA A 86 28.41 -18.32 -7.66
CA ALA A 86 27.85 -17.00 -7.38
C ALA A 86 26.94 -16.50 -8.52
N TRP A 87 27.25 -16.85 -9.77
CA TRP A 87 26.42 -16.53 -10.93
C TRP A 87 25.07 -17.25 -10.88
N ASP A 88 25.04 -18.53 -10.49
CA ASP A 88 23.80 -19.28 -10.29
C ASP A 88 22.89 -18.64 -9.22
N GLU A 89 23.49 -18.10 -8.16
CA GLU A 89 22.77 -17.36 -7.11
C GLU A 89 22.19 -16.06 -7.65
N VAL A 90 22.96 -15.30 -8.43
CA VAL A 90 22.49 -14.07 -9.10
C VAL A 90 21.35 -14.39 -10.07
N HIS A 91 21.48 -15.46 -10.86
CA HIS A 91 20.47 -15.86 -11.82
C HIS A 91 19.16 -16.22 -11.12
N ARG A 92 19.21 -16.97 -10.02
CA ARG A 92 18.03 -17.25 -9.18
C ARG A 92 17.40 -15.98 -8.62
N GLY A 93 18.20 -15.10 -8.00
CA GLY A 93 17.67 -13.85 -7.46
C GLY A 93 17.03 -12.96 -8.52
N ALA A 94 17.54 -12.98 -9.76
CA ALA A 94 16.91 -12.27 -10.87
C ALA A 94 15.56 -12.87 -11.27
N LEU A 95 15.39 -14.19 -11.21
CA LEU A 95 14.09 -14.84 -11.42
C LEU A 95 13.08 -14.42 -10.35
N ASP A 96 13.49 -14.36 -9.08
CA ASP A 96 12.63 -13.89 -7.98
C ASP A 96 12.14 -12.44 -8.22
N VAL A 97 13.03 -11.57 -8.72
CA VAL A 97 12.67 -10.20 -9.09
C VAL A 97 11.69 -10.17 -10.26
N PHE A 98 11.83 -11.05 -11.26
CA PHE A 98 10.88 -11.13 -12.36
C PHE A 98 9.49 -11.59 -11.92
N GLU A 99 9.41 -12.55 -11.01
CA GLU A 99 8.15 -13.00 -10.41
C GLU A 99 7.46 -11.85 -9.68
N ALA A 100 8.20 -11.13 -8.82
CA ALA A 100 7.66 -9.97 -8.11
C ALA A 100 7.19 -8.84 -9.05
N LEU A 101 7.89 -8.62 -10.17
CA LEU A 101 7.47 -7.66 -11.19
C LEU A 101 6.19 -8.11 -11.92
N ALA A 102 6.03 -9.42 -12.17
CA ALA A 102 4.82 -9.97 -12.75
C ALA A 102 3.62 -9.85 -11.80
N ASP A 103 3.81 -10.14 -10.51
CA ASP A 103 2.78 -9.98 -9.47
C ASP A 103 2.31 -8.53 -9.37
N MET A 104 3.24 -7.57 -9.40
CA MET A 104 2.87 -6.14 -9.43
C MET A 104 2.06 -5.79 -10.67
N ALA A 105 2.43 -6.31 -11.84
CA ALA A 105 1.68 -6.04 -13.08
C ALA A 105 0.25 -6.59 -13.02
N ASP A 106 0.06 -7.80 -12.47
CA ASP A 106 -1.26 -8.41 -12.30
C ASP A 106 -2.15 -7.60 -11.33
N LEU A 107 -1.59 -7.23 -10.17
CA LEU A 107 -2.29 -6.39 -9.19
C LEU A 107 -2.71 -5.03 -9.77
N LEU A 108 -1.84 -4.38 -10.54
CA LEU A 108 -2.14 -3.11 -11.19
C LEU A 108 -3.27 -3.27 -12.23
N GLY A 109 -3.29 -4.40 -12.96
CA GLY A 109 -4.38 -4.74 -13.88
C GLY A 109 -5.73 -4.86 -13.17
N VAL A 110 -5.79 -5.64 -12.08
CA VAL A 110 -7.01 -5.82 -11.27
C VAL A 110 -7.57 -4.51 -10.73
N VAL A 111 -6.70 -3.58 -10.32
CA VAL A 111 -7.11 -2.26 -9.83
C VAL A 111 -7.77 -1.42 -10.93
N VAL A 112 -7.21 -1.43 -12.13
CA VAL A 112 -7.78 -0.69 -13.28
C VAL A 112 -9.17 -1.24 -13.63
N ASP A 113 -9.33 -2.56 -13.71
CA ASP A 113 -10.62 -3.20 -14.03
C ASP A 113 -11.70 -2.90 -12.99
N ARG A 114 -11.35 -2.97 -11.69
CA ARG A 114 -12.28 -2.66 -10.60
C ARG A 114 -12.70 -1.19 -10.61
N SER A 115 -11.76 -0.29 -10.92
CA SER A 115 -12.04 1.15 -11.04
C SER A 115 -13.04 1.42 -12.16
N ALA A 116 -12.81 0.84 -13.35
CA ALA A 116 -13.69 0.99 -14.51
C ALA A 116 -15.10 0.44 -14.24
N ALA A 117 -15.22 -0.72 -13.59
CA ALA A 117 -16.51 -1.29 -13.21
C ALA A 117 -17.27 -0.40 -12.21
N THR A 118 -16.56 0.19 -11.25
CA THR A 118 -17.14 1.12 -10.26
C THR A 118 -17.62 2.40 -10.93
N ASP A 119 -16.82 2.97 -11.83
CA ASP A 119 -17.18 4.17 -12.60
C ASP A 119 -18.42 3.94 -13.46
N ALA A 120 -18.49 2.83 -14.20
CA ALA A 120 -19.66 2.47 -14.99
C ALA A 120 -20.92 2.29 -14.14
N GLY A 121 -20.80 1.67 -12.97
CA GLY A 121 -21.90 1.51 -12.01
C GLY A 121 -22.39 2.85 -11.47
N ASN A 122 -21.48 3.75 -11.11
CA ASN A 122 -21.82 5.10 -10.65
C ASN A 122 -22.48 5.94 -11.76
N ALA A 123 -21.95 5.89 -12.98
CA ALA A 123 -22.52 6.58 -14.14
C ALA A 123 -23.94 6.09 -14.44
N ALA A 124 -24.19 4.78 -14.37
CA ALA A 124 -25.52 4.21 -14.53
C ALA A 124 -26.49 4.69 -13.44
N ALA A 125 -26.04 4.70 -12.17
CA ALA A 125 -26.84 5.19 -11.06
C ALA A 125 -27.19 6.67 -11.22
N VAL A 126 -26.21 7.53 -11.53
CA VAL A 126 -26.43 8.96 -11.77
C VAL A 126 -27.38 9.19 -12.95
N SER A 127 -27.19 8.47 -14.06
CA SER A 127 -28.08 8.55 -15.22
C SER A 127 -29.52 8.15 -14.88
N SER A 128 -29.72 7.20 -13.97
CA SER A 128 -31.05 6.77 -13.52
C SER A 128 -31.75 7.79 -12.61
N LEU A 129 -30.98 8.59 -11.87
CA LEU A 129 -31.50 9.70 -11.07
C LEU A 129 -31.85 10.93 -11.91
N ASN A 130 -31.33 11.04 -13.14
CA ASN A 130 -31.57 12.17 -14.04
C ASN A 130 -32.65 11.89 -15.09
N LEU A 131 -33.72 11.20 -14.68
CA LEU A 131 -34.95 11.08 -15.48
C LEU A 131 -35.83 12.32 -15.24
N PRO A 132 -36.47 12.89 -16.28
CA PRO A 132 -37.26 14.13 -16.19
C PRO A 132 -38.49 14.03 -15.27
#